data_AF-A0A0A9XG09-F1
#
_entry.id   AF-A0A0A9XG09-F1
#
_cell.length_a   1.000
_cell.length_b   1.000
_cell.length_c   1.000
_cell.angle_alpha   90.00
_cell.angle_beta   90.00
_cell.angle_gamma   90.00
#
_symmetry.space_group_name_H-M   'P 1'
#
loop_
_entity.id
_entity.type
_entity.pdbx_description
1 polymer ?
#
loop_
_entity_poly.entity_id
_entity_poly.type
_entity_poly.pdbx_seq_one_letter_code
_entity_poly.pdbx_strand_id
1 'polypeptide(L)'
;NPTSVKFLDMQILAQSSPAYDFHIFVGTSVRPDVIKNHYEDLIRQYSDASRSFLAKLGYKGDIPSYEATKEVFEKKCFLMLGFALILGNLITNDTSSHPSPEEMQQQAADAKAEGREVEAFNAFEHMIEGCTNMYKSCIRKCIEFEIM
;
A
#
# COMPACT_ATOMS: atom_id res chain seq x y z
N ASN A 1 -10.40 22.52 -2.72
CA ASN A 1 -8.99 22.24 -3.07
C ASN A 1 -8.25 21.81 -1.83
N PRO A 2 -7.65 20.61 -1.78
CA PRO A 2 -6.69 20.29 -0.73
C PRO A 2 -5.44 21.11 -1.02
N THR A 3 -5.31 22.29 -0.39
CA THR A 3 -4.15 23.18 -0.58
C THR A 3 -2.98 22.81 0.31
N SER A 4 -3.19 21.94 1.30
CA SER A 4 -2.18 21.53 2.29
C SER A 4 -1.54 20.17 2.01
N VAL A 5 -2.11 19.34 1.11
CA VAL A 5 -1.61 17.98 0.82
C VAL A 5 -1.57 17.78 -0.69
N LYS A 6 -0.47 17.23 -1.19
CA LYS A 6 -0.26 16.87 -2.60
C LYS A 6 0.06 15.39 -2.71
N PHE A 7 -0.56 14.71 -3.67
CA PHE A 7 -0.13 13.36 -4.05
C PHE A 7 1.15 13.47 -4.87
N LEU A 8 2.15 12.66 -4.52
CA LEU A 8 3.44 12.54 -5.21
C LEU A 8 3.62 11.08 -5.66
N ASP A 9 4.60 10.85 -6.53
CA ASP A 9 5.09 9.52 -6.93
C ASP A 9 4.02 8.54 -7.45
N MET A 10 3.60 8.77 -8.70
CA MET A 10 2.58 7.98 -9.40
C MET A 10 3.10 6.68 -10.02
N GLN A 11 4.26 6.19 -9.59
CA GLN A 11 4.98 5.06 -10.20
C GLN A 11 4.24 3.71 -10.08
N ILE A 12 3.25 3.61 -9.20
CA ILE A 12 2.45 2.38 -8.95
C ILE A 12 0.98 2.60 -9.35
N LEU A 13 0.65 3.70 -10.05
CA LEU A 13 -0.71 3.90 -10.54
C LEU A 13 -1.06 2.86 -11.62
N ALA A 14 -2.20 2.22 -11.45
CA ALA A 14 -2.77 1.31 -12.42
C ALA A 14 -4.28 1.51 -12.51
N GLN A 15 -4.86 1.28 -13.68
CA GLN A 15 -6.32 1.21 -13.81
C GLN A 15 -6.81 -0.05 -13.07
N SER A 16 -7.34 0.15 -11.88
CA SER A 16 -7.64 -0.93 -10.94
C SER A 16 -8.94 -0.67 -10.19
N SER A 17 -9.31 -1.64 -9.35
CA SER A 17 -10.39 -1.45 -8.37
C SER A 17 -9.98 -0.36 -7.36
N PRO A 18 -10.90 0.54 -6.97
CA PRO A 18 -10.70 1.53 -5.90
C PRO A 18 -10.16 0.96 -4.58
N ALA A 19 -10.40 -0.33 -4.34
CA ALA A 19 -9.86 -1.05 -3.20
C ALA A 19 -8.33 -1.11 -3.19
N TYR A 20 -7.66 -1.11 -4.35
CA TYR A 20 -6.19 -1.10 -4.39
C TYR A 20 -5.66 0.21 -3.81
N ASP A 21 -6.12 1.35 -4.31
CA ASP A 21 -5.68 2.67 -3.86
C ASP A 21 -5.97 2.85 -2.36
N PHE A 22 -7.14 2.42 -1.90
CA PHE A 22 -7.51 2.49 -0.49
C PHE A 22 -6.57 1.65 0.38
N HIS A 23 -6.34 0.38 0.05
CA HIS A 23 -5.53 -0.50 0.89
C HIS A 23 -4.03 -0.21 0.81
N ILE A 24 -3.53 0.35 -0.31
CA ILE A 24 -2.17 0.90 -0.38
C ILE A 24 -2.05 2.02 0.63
N PHE A 25 -2.96 2.99 0.62
CA PHE A 25 -2.95 4.11 1.56
C PHE A 25 -3.06 3.64 3.02
N VAL A 26 -4.05 2.79 3.33
CA VAL A 26 -4.27 2.31 4.70
C VAL A 26 -3.10 1.46 5.20
N GLY A 27 -2.57 0.57 4.35
CA GLY A 27 -1.50 -0.35 4.71
C GLY A 27 -0.10 0.27 4.80
N THR A 28 0.09 1.51 4.35
CA THR A 28 1.43 2.16 4.33
C THR A 28 1.48 3.50 5.04
N SER A 29 0.37 4.23 5.11
CA SER A 29 0.35 5.64 5.53
C SER A 29 -0.53 5.91 6.75
N VAL A 30 -1.35 4.95 7.16
CA VAL A 30 -2.25 5.10 8.32
C VAL A 30 -1.66 4.40 9.53
N ARG A 31 -1.71 5.06 10.69
CA ARG A 31 -1.19 4.48 11.93
C ARG A 31 -2.03 3.25 12.36
N PRO A 32 -1.40 2.19 12.92
CA PRO A 32 -2.10 0.96 13.31
C PRO A 32 -3.28 1.16 14.26
N ASP A 33 -3.19 2.11 15.20
CA ASP A 33 -4.28 2.44 16.14
C ASP A 33 -5.52 2.99 15.41
N VAL A 34 -5.31 3.79 14.36
CA VAL A 34 -6.38 4.32 13.51
C VAL A 34 -7.00 3.21 12.68
N ILE A 35 -6.20 2.31 12.10
CA ILE A 35 -6.71 1.13 11.38
C ILE A 35 -7.58 0.29 12.31
N LYS A 36 -7.12 0.01 13.53
CA LYS A 36 -7.84 -0.82 14.48
C LYS A 36 -9.20 -0.21 14.88
N ASN A 37 -9.23 1.09 15.16
CA ASN A 37 -10.40 1.72 15.79
C ASN A 37 -11.31 2.48 14.82
N HIS A 38 -10.81 2.85 13.63
CA HIS A 38 -11.48 3.77 12.70
C HIS A 38 -11.50 3.25 11.26
N TYR A 39 -11.31 1.95 11.02
CA TYR A 39 -11.30 1.39 9.66
C TYR A 39 -12.57 1.72 8.87
N GLU A 40 -13.74 1.51 9.48
CA GLU A 40 -15.02 1.77 8.82
C GLU A 40 -15.24 3.27 8.57
N ASP A 41 -14.73 4.14 9.45
CA ASP A 41 -14.75 5.59 9.26
C ASP A 41 -13.91 5.98 8.04
N LEU A 42 -12.74 5.34 7.83
CA LEU A 42 -11.91 5.56 6.65
C LEU A 42 -12.64 5.15 5.36
N ILE A 43 -13.34 4.00 5.36
CA ILE A 43 -14.16 3.57 4.23
C ILE A 43 -15.28 4.59 3.97
N ARG A 44 -15.92 5.08 5.03
CA ARG A 44 -17.02 6.04 4.93
C ARG A 44 -16.54 7.36 4.32
N GLN A 45 -15.44 7.90 4.82
CA GLN A 45 -14.82 9.12 4.29
C GLN A 45 -14.44 8.95 2.81
N TYR A 46 -13.85 7.80 2.44
CA TYR A 46 -13.54 7.50 1.04
C TYR A 46 -14.79 7.47 0.17
N SER A 47 -15.83 6.75 0.60
CA SER A 47 -17.08 6.59 -0.14
C SER A 47 -17.78 7.94 -0.32
N ASP A 48 -17.95 8.71 0.76
CA ASP A 48 -18.65 10.00 0.72
C ASP A 48 -17.91 11.01 -0.17
N ALA A 49 -16.58 11.08 -0.07
CA ALA A 49 -15.77 11.92 -0.95
C ALA A 49 -15.92 11.49 -2.41
N SER A 50 -15.78 10.21 -2.71
CA SER A 50 -15.87 9.67 -4.08
C SER A 50 -17.24 9.95 -4.70
N ARG A 51 -18.32 9.73 -3.95
CA ARG A 51 -19.70 10.02 -4.37
C ARG A 51 -19.90 11.51 -4.66
N SER A 52 -19.41 12.37 -3.76
CA SER A 52 -19.47 13.83 -3.94
C SER A 52 -18.72 14.26 -5.20
N PHE A 53 -17.54 13.70 -5.46
CA PHE A 53 -16.72 14.04 -6.63
C PHE A 53 -17.34 13.52 -7.94
N LEU A 54 -17.80 12.28 -7.98
CA LEU A 54 -18.47 11.72 -9.17
C LEU A 54 -19.72 12.52 -9.55
N ALA A 55 -20.52 12.94 -8.55
CA ALA A 55 -21.68 13.80 -8.77
C ALA A 55 -21.29 15.17 -9.36
N LYS A 56 -20.23 15.81 -8.83
CA LYS A 56 -19.71 17.09 -9.35
C LYS A 56 -19.17 16.99 -10.78
N LEU A 57 -18.59 15.84 -11.14
CA LEU A 57 -18.13 15.56 -12.50
C LEU A 57 -19.27 15.21 -13.46
N GLY A 58 -20.52 15.15 -12.97
CA GLY A 58 -21.68 14.80 -13.78
C GLY A 58 -21.66 13.36 -14.28
N TYR A 59 -20.98 12.45 -13.55
CA TYR A 59 -20.93 11.04 -13.88
C TYR A 59 -22.35 10.46 -14.03
N LYS A 60 -22.58 9.75 -15.14
CA LYS A 60 -23.90 9.23 -15.52
C LYS A 60 -24.12 7.76 -15.18
N GLY A 61 -23.06 7.05 -14.79
CA GLY A 61 -23.15 5.66 -14.37
C GLY A 61 -23.64 5.53 -12.93
N ASP A 62 -23.71 4.28 -12.47
CA ASP A 62 -24.09 3.99 -11.09
C ASP A 62 -22.98 4.42 -10.12
N ILE A 63 -23.36 5.18 -9.10
CA ILE A 63 -22.44 5.66 -8.06
C ILE A 63 -22.56 4.69 -6.87
N PRO A 64 -21.49 3.96 -6.51
CA PRO A 64 -21.57 2.95 -5.45
C PRO A 64 -22.06 3.53 -4.12
N SER A 65 -22.91 2.77 -3.42
CA SER A 65 -23.28 3.06 -2.04
C SER A 65 -22.09 2.84 -1.09
N TYR A 66 -22.24 3.31 0.15
CA TYR A 66 -21.25 3.05 1.19
C TYR A 66 -21.12 1.53 1.43
N GLU A 67 -22.25 0.83 1.44
CA GLU A 67 -22.38 -0.59 1.71
C GLU A 67 -21.71 -1.42 0.61
N ALA A 68 -21.92 -1.05 -0.67
CA ALA A 68 -21.24 -1.67 -1.80
C ALA A 68 -19.73 -1.39 -1.77
N THR A 69 -19.32 -0.17 -1.39
CA THR A 69 -17.91 0.18 -1.23
C THR A 69 -17.25 -0.65 -0.12
N LYS A 70 -17.90 -0.73 1.04
CA LYS A 70 -17.46 -1.50 2.21
C LYS A 70 -17.29 -2.96 1.86
N GLU A 71 -18.29 -3.58 1.23
CA GLU A 71 -18.23 -4.98 0.82
C GLU A 71 -17.02 -5.26 -0.09
N VAL A 72 -16.79 -4.42 -1.10
CA VAL A 72 -15.66 -4.60 -2.02
C VAL A 72 -14.32 -4.42 -1.31
N PHE A 73 -14.24 -3.48 -0.36
CA PHE A 73 -13.00 -3.20 0.36
C PHE A 73 -12.68 -4.32 1.35
N GLU A 74 -13.66 -4.78 2.12
CA GLU A 74 -13.49 -5.88 3.07
C GLU A 74 -13.03 -7.15 2.36
N LYS A 75 -13.70 -7.55 1.25
CA LYS A 75 -13.29 -8.70 0.42
C LYS A 75 -11.87 -8.62 -0.14
N LYS A 76 -11.30 -7.42 -0.21
CA LYS A 76 -9.96 -7.16 -0.75
C LYS A 76 -8.97 -6.70 0.31
N CYS A 77 -9.28 -6.86 1.59
CA CYS A 77 -8.40 -6.39 2.67
C CYS A 77 -7.04 -7.10 2.68
N PHE A 78 -6.91 -8.28 2.07
CA PHE A 78 -5.62 -8.96 1.88
C PHE A 78 -4.60 -8.11 1.08
N LEU A 79 -5.08 -7.21 0.21
CA LEU A 79 -4.22 -6.26 -0.50
C LEU A 79 -3.45 -5.37 0.48
N MET A 80 -4.08 -4.98 1.59
CA MET A 80 -3.46 -4.17 2.64
C MET A 80 -2.24 -4.89 3.22
N LEU A 81 -2.35 -6.19 3.48
CA LEU A 81 -1.24 -7.00 3.97
C LEU A 81 -0.11 -7.08 2.94
N GLY A 82 -0.45 -7.36 1.67
CA GLY A 82 0.54 -7.43 0.59
C GLY A 82 1.32 -6.13 0.42
N PHE A 83 0.64 -4.99 0.40
CA PHE A 83 1.29 -3.68 0.28
C PHE A 83 2.04 -3.27 1.55
N ALA A 84 1.54 -3.59 2.73
CA ALA A 84 2.29 -3.38 3.97
C ALA A 84 3.62 -4.14 3.95
N LEU A 85 3.63 -5.39 3.47
CA LEU A 85 4.84 -6.22 3.38
C LEU A 85 5.84 -5.66 2.35
N ILE A 86 5.38 -5.23 1.18
CA ILE A 86 6.27 -4.76 0.11
C ILE A 86 6.70 -3.32 0.34
N LEU A 87 5.74 -2.40 0.47
CA LEU A 87 6.01 -0.96 0.53
C LEU A 87 6.36 -0.50 1.95
N GLY A 88 5.82 -1.15 2.98
CA GLY A 88 6.16 -0.79 4.36
C GLY A 88 7.65 -0.91 4.65
N ASN A 89 8.30 -1.99 4.18
CA ASN A 89 9.75 -2.13 4.30
C ASN A 89 10.49 -1.06 3.49
N LEU A 90 10.08 -0.80 2.25
CA LEU A 90 10.70 0.23 1.42
C LEU A 90 10.64 1.63 2.08
N ILE A 91 9.53 1.93 2.76
CA ILE A 91 9.29 3.24 3.37
C ILE A 91 9.97 3.38 4.74
N THR A 92 10.07 2.28 5.51
CA THR A 92 10.47 2.35 6.93
C THR A 92 11.86 1.79 7.23
N ASN A 93 12.42 0.95 6.36
CA ASN A 93 13.78 0.47 6.56
C ASN A 93 14.78 1.60 6.33
N ASP A 94 15.85 1.59 7.11
CA ASP A 94 16.98 2.47 6.86
C ASP A 94 17.62 2.07 5.52
N THR A 95 17.48 2.96 4.53
CA THR A 95 18.04 2.77 3.20
C THR A 95 19.43 3.37 3.04
N SER A 96 19.98 4.01 4.09
CA SER A 96 21.31 4.63 4.03
C SER A 96 22.44 3.62 3.80
N SER A 97 22.24 2.36 4.19
CA SER A 97 23.19 1.27 3.95
C SER A 97 22.96 0.53 2.63
N HIS A 98 21.87 0.82 1.90
CA HIS A 98 21.61 0.16 0.62
C HIS A 98 22.36 0.89 -0.49
N PRO A 99 23.05 0.15 -1.40
CA PRO A 99 23.69 0.75 -2.55
C PRO A 99 22.65 1.45 -3.44
N SER A 100 23.01 2.62 -3.95
CA SER A 100 22.24 3.33 -4.98
C SER A 100 22.09 2.46 -6.24
N PRO A 101 21.09 2.73 -7.10
CA PRO A 101 20.93 2.01 -8.37
C PRO A 101 22.21 2.01 -9.22
N GLU A 102 22.95 3.12 -9.22
CA GLU A 102 24.22 3.28 -9.92
C GLU A 102 25.31 2.38 -9.33
N GLU A 103 25.42 2.31 -8.00
CA GLU A 103 26.36 1.43 -7.30
C GLU A 103 25.99 -0.05 -7.50
N MET A 104 24.71 -0.39 -7.48
CA MET A 104 24.22 -1.75 -7.78
C MET A 104 24.57 -2.15 -9.21
N GLN A 105 24.42 -1.23 -10.17
CA GLN A 105 24.77 -1.48 -11.57
C GLN A 105 26.28 -1.69 -11.74
N GLN A 106 27.10 -0.91 -11.02
CA GLN A 106 28.56 -1.07 -11.03
C GLN A 106 28.98 -2.41 -10.40
N GLN A 107 28.43 -2.75 -9.22
CA GLN A 107 28.69 -4.03 -8.55
C GLN A 107 28.30 -5.21 -9.43
N ALA A 108 27.17 -5.11 -10.15
CA ALA A 108 26.75 -6.14 -11.08
C ALA A 108 27.69 -6.27 -12.30
N ALA A 109 28.22 -5.16 -12.80
CA ALA A 109 29.21 -5.15 -13.88
C ALA A 109 30.54 -5.78 -13.42
N ASP A 110 31.00 -5.45 -12.21
CA ASP A 110 32.23 -5.96 -11.62
C ASP A 110 32.13 -7.46 -11.33
N ALA A 111 31.05 -7.92 -10.71
CA ALA A 111 30.80 -9.34 -10.46
C ALA A 111 30.73 -10.15 -11.76
N LYS A 112 30.09 -9.60 -12.81
CA LYS A 112 30.05 -10.21 -14.14
C LYS A 112 31.44 -10.29 -14.80
N ALA A 113 32.29 -9.27 -14.61
CA ALA A 113 33.68 -9.30 -15.08
C ALA A 113 34.53 -10.35 -14.33
N GLU A 114 34.19 -10.62 -13.07
CA GLU A 114 34.85 -11.63 -12.23
C GLU A 114 34.25 -13.04 -12.38
N GLY A 115 33.24 -13.21 -13.26
CA GLY A 115 32.57 -14.50 -13.50
C GLY A 115 31.72 -14.99 -12.32
N ARG A 116 31.34 -14.12 -11.39
CA ARG A 116 30.46 -14.43 -10.26
C ARG A 116 29.01 -14.08 -10.61
N GLU A 117 28.07 -14.88 -10.12
CA GLU A 117 26.65 -14.52 -10.16
C GLU A 117 26.36 -13.46 -9.10
N VAL A 118 25.56 -12.46 -9.46
CA VAL A 118 25.06 -11.46 -8.53
C VAL A 118 23.78 -12.04 -7.95
N GLU A 119 23.73 -12.28 -6.64
CA GLU A 119 22.47 -12.61 -5.99
C GLU A 119 21.53 -11.41 -6.12
N ALA A 120 20.36 -11.64 -6.73
CA ALA A 120 19.33 -10.63 -6.82
C ALA A 120 18.89 -10.22 -5.41
N PHE A 121 18.69 -8.93 -5.19
CA PHE A 121 18.19 -8.38 -3.94
C PHE A 121 16.98 -9.20 -3.44
N ASN A 122 17.18 -9.95 -2.35
CA ASN A 122 16.14 -10.77 -1.76
C ASN A 122 15.38 -9.95 -0.72
N ALA A 123 14.31 -9.28 -1.18
CA ALA A 123 13.46 -8.46 -0.33
C ALA A 123 12.88 -9.22 0.89
N PHE A 124 12.82 -10.56 0.84
CA PHE A 124 12.30 -11.38 1.94
C PHE A 124 13.30 -11.56 3.08
N GLU A 125 14.61 -11.53 2.82
CA GLU A 125 15.64 -11.68 3.87
C GLU A 125 15.84 -10.39 4.68
N HIS A 126 15.55 -9.23 4.08
CA HIS A 126 15.69 -7.92 4.71
C HIS A 126 14.40 -7.40 5.38
N MET A 127 13.44 -8.29 5.63
CA MET A 127 12.19 -7.98 6.34
C MET A 127 12.48 -7.80 7.84
N ILE A 128 12.73 -6.56 8.29
CA ILE A 128 13.14 -6.23 9.67
C ILE A 128 11.94 -5.83 10.56
N GLU A 129 12.10 -6.02 11.88
CA GLU A 129 11.18 -5.77 13.01
C GLU A 129 10.32 -4.49 12.97
N GLY A 130 10.71 -3.44 12.22
CA GLY A 130 10.07 -2.11 12.27
C GLY A 130 8.60 -2.10 11.87
N CYS A 131 8.18 -3.02 11.00
CA CYS A 131 6.80 -3.11 10.53
C CYS A 131 5.92 -4.11 11.31
N THR A 132 6.44 -4.77 12.34
CA THR A 132 5.74 -5.84 13.07
C THR A 132 4.34 -5.44 13.55
N ASN A 133 4.18 -4.21 14.03
CA ASN A 133 2.89 -3.72 14.53
C ASN A 133 1.89 -3.45 13.41
N MET A 134 2.36 -2.96 12.26
CA MET A 134 1.55 -2.77 11.06
C MET A 134 1.08 -4.13 10.53
N TYR A 135 1.98 -5.11 10.45
CA TYR A 135 1.64 -6.48 10.04
C TYR A 135 0.62 -7.13 10.95
N LYS A 136 0.82 -7.06 12.27
CA LYS A 136 -0.15 -7.58 13.25
C LYS A 136 -1.54 -6.97 13.07
N SER A 137 -1.61 -5.68 12.75
CA SER A 137 -2.88 -5.00 12.48
C SER A 137 -3.52 -5.49 11.18
N CYS A 138 -2.75 -5.61 10.09
CA CYS A 138 -3.27 -6.07 8.80
C CYS A 138 -3.72 -7.53 8.84
N ILE A 139 -2.93 -8.41 9.45
CA ILE A 139 -3.24 -9.84 9.62
C ILE A 139 -4.52 -10.01 10.43
N ARG A 140 -4.62 -9.32 11.58
CA ARG A 140 -5.84 -9.37 12.40
C ARG A 140 -7.07 -8.98 11.60
N LYS A 141 -6.96 -7.95 10.77
CA LYS A 141 -8.09 -7.47 9.97
C LYS A 141 -8.49 -8.48 8.89
N CYS A 142 -7.53 -9.14 8.25
CA CYS A 142 -7.81 -10.19 7.29
C CYS A 142 -8.50 -11.42 7.95
N ILE A 143 -8.11 -11.76 9.19
CA ILE A 143 -8.77 -12.82 9.99
C ILE A 143 -10.20 -12.40 10.39
N GLU A 144 -10.40 -11.17 10.84
CA GLU A 144 -11.74 -10.65 11.21
C GLU A 144 -12.74 -10.73 10.05
N PHE A 145 -12.27 -10.67 8.81
CA PHE A 145 -13.09 -10.77 7.61
C PHE A 145 -13.12 -12.17 6.98
N GLU A 146 -12.58 -13.19 7.66
CA GLU A 146 -12.55 -14.59 7.20
C GLU A 146 -11.85 -14.77 5.84
N ILE A 147 -10.84 -13.95 5.55
CA ILE A 147 -10.12 -13.96 4.25
C ILE A 147 -8.85 -14.83 4.32
N MET A 148 -8.43 -15.25 5.51
CA MET A 148 -7.30 -16.16 5.77
C MET A 148 -7.70 -17.31 6.69
#